data_AF-A0A838VLH8-F1
#
_entry.id   AF-A0A838VLH8-F1
#
_cell.length_a   1.000
_cell.length_b   1.000
_cell.length_c   1.000
_cell.angle_alpha   90.00
_cell.angle_beta   90.00
_cell.angle_gamma   90.00
#
_symmetry.space_group_name_H-M   'P 1'
#
loop_
_entity.id
_entity.type
_entity.pdbx_description
1 polymer ?
#
loop_
_entity_poly.entity_id
_entity_poly.type
_entity_poly.pdbx_seq_one_letter_code
_entity_poly.pdbx_strand_id
1 'polypeptide(L)'
;AATLVKTFKLDKRQTASPEIVIQLQDIPTSHWAFNDIQTVLKTGVMKGYRGNLFFPNQKVTRAEALAIFAQAYGVFQFPDNTVNEVLANYPDAASIPQWARKAMATSLNEGFVNLDPQRNIHPLQPITRGDMAYALSKYLQRQQKPGSIENRF
;
A
#
# COMPACT_ATOMS: atom_id res chain seq x y z
N ALA A 1 8.81 10.76 3.44
CA ALA A 1 9.37 9.39 3.46
C ALA A 1 9.84 9.01 4.87
N ALA A 2 10.66 9.82 5.55
CA ALA A 2 11.18 9.56 6.90
C ALA A 2 10.14 9.25 8.00
N THR A 3 8.89 9.68 7.82
CA THR A 3 7.81 9.47 8.79
C THR A 3 7.41 7.98 8.90
N LEU A 4 7.39 7.22 7.79
CA LEU A 4 7.01 5.81 7.81
C LEU A 4 8.03 4.94 8.55
N VAL A 5 9.32 5.15 8.30
CA VAL A 5 10.42 4.35 8.90
C VAL A 5 10.41 4.45 10.44
N LYS A 6 10.19 5.66 10.97
CA LYS A 6 10.13 5.89 12.43
C LYS A 6 8.85 5.37 13.06
N THR A 7 7.71 5.48 12.36
CA THR A 7 6.40 5.03 12.89
C THR A 7 6.34 3.52 13.11
N PHE A 8 7.04 2.72 12.29
CA PHE A 8 6.97 1.25 12.36
C PHE A 8 8.10 0.57 13.13
N LYS A 9 9.03 1.32 13.75
CA LYS A 9 10.18 0.76 14.52
C LYS A 9 10.92 -0.35 13.77
N LEU A 10 11.11 -0.17 12.47
CA LEU A 10 11.72 -1.17 11.58
C LEU A 10 13.24 -1.32 11.84
N ASP A 11 13.82 -0.40 12.60
CA ASP A 11 15.21 -0.39 13.08
C ASP A 11 15.51 -1.51 14.10
N LYS A 12 14.50 -2.04 14.80
CA LYS A 12 14.71 -3.02 15.89
C LYS A 12 14.68 -4.50 15.46
N ARG A 13 14.58 -4.81 14.16
CA ARG A 13 14.54 -6.19 13.64
C ARG A 13 15.87 -6.70 13.06
N GLN A 14 16.99 -6.02 13.25
CA GLN A 14 18.28 -6.40 12.66
C GLN A 14 19.32 -6.77 13.72
N THR A 15 19.44 -8.07 14.00
CA THR A 15 20.68 -8.64 14.54
C THR A 15 21.25 -9.64 13.52
N ALA A 16 22.42 -9.30 12.99
CA ALA A 16 23.40 -10.17 12.32
C ALA A 16 22.91 -11.10 11.17
N SER A 17 22.81 -10.55 9.97
CA SER A 17 22.95 -11.29 8.69
C SER A 17 23.51 -10.30 7.67
N PRO A 18 24.34 -10.72 6.69
CA PRO A 18 24.78 -9.80 5.63
C PRO A 18 23.53 -9.19 5.03
N GLU A 19 23.43 -7.85 5.04
CA GLU A 19 22.25 -7.19 4.49
C GLU A 19 22.14 -7.58 3.01
N ILE A 20 21.13 -8.37 2.68
CA ILE A 20 20.85 -8.74 1.29
C ILE A 20 20.43 -7.45 0.59
N VAL A 21 21.37 -6.81 -0.10
CA VAL A 21 21.10 -5.66 -0.96
C VAL A 21 20.50 -6.19 -2.25
N ILE A 22 19.25 -5.80 -2.52
CA ILE A 22 18.57 -6.13 -3.76
C ILE A 22 19.11 -5.16 -4.81
N GLN A 23 19.95 -5.65 -5.72
CA GLN A 23 20.52 -4.81 -6.77
C GLN A 23 19.44 -4.44 -7.78
N LEU A 24 19.35 -3.14 -8.08
CA LEU A 24 18.44 -2.57 -9.08
C LEU A 24 19.28 -1.82 -10.12
N GLN A 25 19.02 -2.04 -11.40
CA GLN A 25 19.82 -1.45 -12.48
C GLN A 25 19.59 0.07 -12.60
N ASP A 26 18.39 0.53 -12.25
CA ASP A 26 17.95 1.92 -12.40
C ASP A 26 18.03 2.74 -11.11
N ILE A 27 18.51 2.15 -10.01
CA ILE A 27 18.70 2.83 -8.72
C ILE A 27 20.17 2.73 -8.28
N PRO A 28 21.00 3.76 -8.51
CA PRO A 28 22.35 3.79 -7.95
C PRO A 28 22.30 3.92 -6.42
N THR A 29 23.37 3.47 -5.73
CA THR A 29 23.48 3.56 -4.26
C THR A 29 23.45 4.99 -3.73
N SER A 30 23.81 5.97 -4.56
CA SER A 30 23.73 7.41 -4.27
C SER A 30 22.32 8.00 -4.43
N HIS A 31 21.35 7.24 -4.94
CA HIS A 31 19.98 7.72 -5.09
C HIS A 31 19.37 8.02 -3.72
N TRP A 32 18.74 9.19 -3.57
CA TRP A 32 18.21 9.66 -2.27
C TRP A 32 17.23 8.65 -1.62
N ALA A 33 16.46 7.92 -2.44
CA ALA A 33 15.51 6.92 -2.00
C ALA A 33 16.09 5.50 -1.91
N PHE A 34 17.40 5.30 -2.15
CA PHE A 34 18.01 3.97 -2.23
C PHE A 34 17.67 3.12 -1.00
N ASN A 35 17.91 3.67 0.20
CA ASN A 35 17.64 2.95 1.46
C ASN A 35 16.14 2.67 1.65
N ASP A 36 15.27 3.64 1.36
CA ASP A 36 13.81 3.46 1.47
C ASP A 36 13.32 2.35 0.51
N ILE A 37 13.83 2.33 -0.72
CA ILE A 37 13.54 1.30 -1.73
C ILE A 37 14.01 -0.08 -1.24
N GLN A 38 15.24 -0.18 -0.71
CA GLN A 38 15.72 -1.44 -0.12
C GLN A 38 14.80 -1.93 1.00
N THR A 39 14.32 -1.03 1.87
CA THR A 39 13.41 -1.39 2.96
C THR A 39 12.08 -1.95 2.43
N VAL A 40 11.43 -1.29 1.48
CA VAL A 40 10.13 -1.77 0.97
C VAL A 40 10.23 -3.07 0.18
N LEU A 41 11.38 -3.33 -0.46
CA LEU A 41 11.65 -4.59 -1.15
C LEU A 41 11.97 -5.72 -0.18
N LYS A 42 12.83 -5.49 0.82
CA LYS A 42 13.19 -6.48 1.86
C LYS A 42 11.98 -6.89 2.71
N THR A 43 11.06 -5.96 2.97
CA THR A 43 9.84 -6.23 3.75
C THR A 43 8.71 -6.83 2.91
N GLY A 44 8.88 -6.93 1.58
CA GLY A 44 7.86 -7.45 0.67
C GLY A 44 6.66 -6.54 0.46
N VAL A 45 6.68 -5.30 0.99
CA VAL A 45 5.65 -4.28 0.78
C VAL A 45 5.57 -3.89 -0.70
N MET A 46 6.71 -3.82 -1.36
CA MET A 46 6.83 -3.65 -2.81
C MET A 46 7.66 -4.79 -3.41
N LYS A 47 7.45 -5.03 -4.70
CA LYS A 47 8.30 -5.91 -5.50
C LYS A 47 8.84 -5.10 -6.67
N GLY A 48 10.10 -5.35 -7.05
CA GLY A 48 10.66 -4.82 -8.27
C GLY A 48 10.02 -5.44 -9.51
N TYR A 49 10.32 -4.86 -10.66
CA TYR A 49 9.89 -5.34 -11.96
C TYR A 49 10.90 -6.33 -12.56
N ARG A 50 10.51 -6.96 -13.67
CA ARG A 50 11.42 -7.82 -14.45
C ARG A 50 12.70 -7.05 -14.82
N GLY A 51 13.83 -7.75 -14.81
CA GLY A 51 15.13 -7.16 -15.14
C GLY A 51 15.78 -6.35 -14.01
N ASN A 52 15.33 -6.53 -12.76
CA ASN A 52 15.84 -5.79 -11.59
C ASN A 52 15.66 -4.28 -11.73
N LEU A 53 14.45 -3.85 -12.12
CA LEU A 53 14.08 -2.44 -12.28
C LEU A 53 13.05 -2.03 -11.22
N PHE A 54 13.01 -0.74 -10.88
CA PHE A 54 12.05 -0.21 -9.90
C PHE A 54 11.21 0.96 -10.44
N PHE A 55 11.72 1.72 -11.39
CA PHE A 55 11.10 2.90 -12.01
C PHE A 55 10.72 3.99 -11.00
N PRO A 56 11.70 4.61 -10.30
CA PRO A 56 11.44 5.49 -9.14
C PRO A 56 10.66 6.77 -9.49
N ASN A 57 10.68 7.17 -10.76
CA ASN A 57 10.03 8.39 -11.25
C ASN A 57 8.72 8.10 -12.00
N GLN A 58 8.33 6.83 -12.14
CA GLN A 58 7.10 6.46 -12.80
C GLN A 58 5.90 6.83 -11.93
N LYS A 59 4.89 7.46 -12.54
CA LYS A 59 3.61 7.69 -11.86
C LYS A 59 2.94 6.35 -11.60
N VAL A 60 2.47 6.18 -10.36
CA VAL A 60 1.68 5.01 -9.96
C VAL A 60 0.20 5.33 -9.98
N THR A 61 -0.60 4.32 -10.29
CA THR A 61 -2.06 4.39 -10.23
C THR A 61 -2.56 4.40 -8.79
N ARG A 62 -3.82 4.82 -8.60
CA ARG A 62 -4.51 4.76 -7.30
C ARG A 62 -4.54 3.33 -6.75
N ALA A 63 -4.84 2.34 -7.60
CA ALA A 63 -4.86 0.94 -7.19
C ALA A 63 -3.48 0.45 -6.73
N GLU A 64 -2.41 0.81 -7.45
CA GLU A 64 -1.04 0.43 -7.05
C GLU A 64 -0.63 1.04 -5.73
N ALA A 65 -0.81 2.35 -5.57
CA ALA A 65 -0.42 3.04 -4.37
C ALA A 65 -1.21 2.58 -3.14
N LEU A 66 -2.52 2.36 -3.27
CA LEU A 66 -3.36 1.87 -2.18
C LEU A 66 -3.09 0.39 -1.88
N ALA A 67 -2.74 -0.43 -2.88
CA ALA A 67 -2.28 -1.79 -2.64
C ALA A 67 -0.98 -1.81 -1.84
N ILE A 68 0.00 -0.97 -2.19
CA ILE A 68 1.25 -0.80 -1.42
C ILE A 68 0.95 -0.35 0.01
N PHE A 69 0.05 0.62 0.18
CA PHE A 69 -0.38 1.09 1.50
C PHE A 69 -1.00 -0.04 2.33
N ALA A 70 -1.88 -0.85 1.73
CA ALA A 70 -2.50 -1.99 2.38
C ALA A 70 -1.48 -3.09 2.72
N GLN A 71 -0.46 -3.32 1.88
CA GLN A 71 0.64 -4.24 2.21
C GLN A 71 1.44 -3.76 3.43
N ALA A 72 1.71 -2.46 3.52
CA ALA A 72 2.38 -1.87 4.67
C ALA A 72 1.50 -1.90 5.95
N TYR A 73 0.19 -1.75 5.79
CA TYR A 73 -0.79 -1.84 6.88
C TYR A 73 -1.01 -3.29 7.37
N GLY A 74 -1.01 -4.25 6.44
CA GLY A 74 -1.45 -5.63 6.64
C GLY A 74 -2.71 -5.91 5.81
N VAL A 75 -2.58 -6.74 4.76
CA VAL A 75 -3.72 -7.13 3.92
C VAL A 75 -4.53 -8.22 4.60
N PHE A 76 -5.83 -7.98 4.74
CA PHE A 76 -6.74 -8.97 5.28
C PHE A 76 -6.88 -10.14 4.31
N GLN A 77 -6.80 -11.35 4.84
CA GLN A 77 -6.92 -12.59 4.07
C GLN A 77 -8.39 -12.95 3.87
N PHE A 78 -9.16 -12.02 3.29
CA PHE A 78 -10.56 -12.26 2.96
C PHE A 78 -10.68 -13.44 1.99
N PRO A 79 -11.68 -14.32 2.20
CA PRO A 79 -12.06 -15.27 1.16
C PRO A 79 -12.60 -14.51 -0.06
N ASP A 80 -12.51 -15.11 -1.24
CA ASP A 80 -12.75 -14.40 -2.49
C ASP A 80 -14.20 -13.90 -2.64
N ASN A 81 -15.18 -14.58 -2.03
CA ASN A 81 -16.57 -14.10 -1.98
C ASN A 81 -16.68 -12.78 -1.20
N THR A 82 -16.07 -12.68 -0.03
CA THR A 82 -16.04 -11.44 0.77
C THR A 82 -15.36 -10.30 0.02
N VAL A 83 -14.27 -10.58 -0.70
CA VAL A 83 -13.63 -9.59 -1.59
C VAL A 83 -14.62 -9.09 -2.64
N ASN A 84 -15.35 -9.99 -3.28
CA ASN A 84 -16.33 -9.63 -4.30
C ASN A 84 -17.51 -8.84 -3.73
N GLU A 85 -18.02 -9.21 -2.55
CA GLU A 85 -19.08 -8.48 -1.85
C GLU A 85 -18.66 -7.05 -1.49
N VAL A 86 -17.45 -6.87 -0.94
CA VAL A 86 -16.90 -5.54 -0.64
C VAL A 86 -16.80 -4.72 -1.93
N LEU A 87 -16.19 -5.30 -2.97
CA LEU A 87 -15.93 -4.60 -4.23
C LEU A 87 -17.19 -4.31 -5.05
N ALA A 88 -18.27 -5.08 -4.91
CA ALA A 88 -19.54 -4.85 -5.60
C ALA A 88 -20.20 -3.51 -5.24
N ASN A 89 -19.81 -2.89 -4.13
CA ASN A 89 -20.34 -1.58 -3.69
C ASN A 89 -19.76 -0.38 -4.46
N TYR A 90 -18.84 -0.61 -5.40
CA TYR A 90 -18.14 0.45 -6.14
C TYR A 90 -18.33 0.25 -7.65
N PRO A 91 -18.89 1.25 -8.37
CA PRO A 91 -19.28 1.07 -9.77
C PRO A 91 -18.13 0.69 -10.72
N ASP A 92 -16.92 1.15 -10.41
CA ASP A 92 -15.71 0.96 -11.23
C ASP A 92 -14.77 -0.13 -10.68
N ALA A 93 -15.24 -0.96 -9.74
CA ALA A 93 -14.43 -2.03 -9.17
C ALA A 93 -13.96 -3.09 -10.19
N ALA A 94 -14.64 -3.20 -11.33
CA ALA A 94 -14.21 -4.06 -12.44
C ALA A 94 -12.88 -3.61 -13.06
N SER A 95 -12.51 -2.33 -12.92
CA SER A 95 -11.24 -1.78 -13.40
C SER A 95 -10.06 -2.02 -12.45
N ILE A 96 -10.30 -2.61 -11.28
CA ILE A 96 -9.23 -2.95 -10.33
C ILE A 96 -8.44 -4.15 -10.88
N PRO A 97 -7.10 -4.05 -11.03
CA PRO A 97 -6.28 -5.17 -11.44
C PRO A 97 -6.44 -6.38 -10.50
N GLN A 98 -6.51 -7.60 -11.06
CA GLN A 98 -6.77 -8.83 -10.30
C GLN A 98 -5.84 -8.99 -9.09
N TRP A 99 -4.55 -8.69 -9.27
CA TRP A 99 -3.53 -8.78 -8.22
C TRP A 99 -3.75 -7.80 -7.07
N ALA A 100 -4.45 -6.68 -7.31
CA ALA A 100 -4.69 -5.63 -6.32
C ALA A 100 -6.02 -5.82 -5.56
N ARG A 101 -6.92 -6.71 -6.01
CA ARG A 101 -8.30 -6.81 -5.48
C ARG A 101 -8.37 -7.00 -3.97
N LYS A 102 -7.59 -7.92 -3.40
CA LYS A 102 -7.58 -8.17 -1.94
C LYS A 102 -7.09 -6.96 -1.14
N ALA A 103 -6.01 -6.35 -1.62
CA ALA A 103 -5.44 -5.16 -1.01
C ALA A 103 -6.40 -3.97 -1.10
N MET A 104 -7.04 -3.76 -2.25
CA MET A 104 -8.06 -2.74 -2.45
C MET A 104 -9.30 -2.97 -1.59
N ALA A 105 -9.78 -4.21 -1.48
CA ALA A 105 -10.88 -4.55 -0.58
C ALA A 105 -10.53 -4.23 0.88
N THR A 106 -9.29 -4.50 1.31
CA THR A 106 -8.80 -4.08 2.64
C THR A 106 -8.81 -2.56 2.78
N SER A 107 -8.21 -1.81 1.84
CA SER A 107 -8.18 -0.34 1.89
C SER A 107 -9.58 0.28 1.92
N LEU A 108 -10.53 -0.28 1.15
CA LEU A 108 -11.91 0.18 1.09
C LEU A 108 -12.66 -0.13 2.40
N ASN A 109 -12.50 -1.35 2.93
CA ASN A 109 -13.06 -1.74 4.22
C ASN A 109 -12.54 -0.89 5.38
N GLU A 110 -11.26 -0.55 5.35
CA GLU A 110 -10.62 0.31 6.35
C GLU A 110 -10.92 1.81 6.15
N GLY A 111 -11.57 2.19 5.05
CA GLY A 111 -11.91 3.58 4.74
C GLY A 111 -10.71 4.44 4.33
N PHE A 112 -9.61 3.82 3.89
CA PHE A 112 -8.39 4.51 3.44
C PHE A 112 -8.51 5.14 2.05
N VAL A 113 -9.58 4.81 1.32
CA VAL A 113 -9.85 5.31 -0.02
C VAL A 113 -10.86 6.44 0.04
N ASN A 114 -10.51 7.60 -0.49
CA ASN A 114 -11.49 8.64 -0.80
C ASN A 114 -12.18 8.31 -2.13
N LEU A 115 -13.49 8.53 -2.18
CA LEU A 115 -14.31 8.24 -3.36
C LEU A 115 -14.84 9.55 -3.94
N ASP A 116 -15.21 9.54 -5.22
CA ASP A 116 -15.94 10.64 -5.81
C ASP A 116 -17.42 10.67 -5.33
N PRO A 117 -18.21 11.70 -5.66
CA PRO A 117 -19.62 11.77 -5.26
C PRO A 117 -20.50 10.61 -5.78
N GLN A 118 -20.07 9.94 -6.85
CA GLN A 118 -20.72 8.76 -7.44
C GLN A 118 -20.19 7.45 -6.87
N ARG A 119 -19.32 7.50 -5.86
CA ARG A 119 -18.65 6.36 -5.20
C ARG A 119 -17.63 5.61 -6.08
N ASN A 120 -17.11 6.22 -7.14
CA ASN A 120 -16.02 5.62 -7.91
C ASN A 120 -14.68 5.72 -7.19
N ILE A 121 -13.83 4.73 -7.44
CA ILE A 121 -12.48 4.61 -6.89
C ILE A 121 -11.44 5.29 -7.79
N HIS A 122 -11.68 5.30 -9.10
CA HIS A 122 -10.77 5.67 -10.19
C HIS A 122 -9.45 4.86 -10.17
N PRO A 123 -9.48 3.51 -10.13
CA PRO A 123 -8.32 2.68 -9.77
C PRO A 123 -7.12 2.84 -10.70
N LEU A 124 -7.34 3.17 -11.97
CA LEU A 124 -6.30 3.30 -12.99
C LEU A 124 -5.80 4.74 -13.17
N GLN A 125 -6.40 5.73 -12.50
CA GLN A 125 -5.90 7.11 -12.54
C GLN A 125 -4.65 7.27 -11.66
N PRO A 126 -3.75 8.22 -11.99
CA PRO A 126 -2.61 8.54 -11.12
C PRO A 126 -3.08 8.98 -9.73
N ILE A 127 -2.40 8.51 -8.68
CA ILE A 127 -2.71 8.96 -7.32
C ILE A 127 -2.20 10.39 -7.06
N THR A 128 -2.93 11.15 -6.25
CA THR A 128 -2.51 12.49 -5.83
C THR A 128 -1.94 12.50 -4.41
N ARG A 129 -1.23 13.59 -4.05
CA ARG A 129 -0.79 13.83 -2.67
C ARG A 129 -1.97 13.93 -1.70
N GLY A 130 -3.12 14.43 -2.16
CA GLY A 130 -4.34 14.54 -1.36
C GLY A 130 -4.90 13.16 -0.97
N ASP A 131 -4.92 12.22 -1.91
CA ASP A 131 -5.38 10.85 -1.67
C ASP A 131 -4.51 10.14 -0.63
N MET A 132 -3.18 10.27 -0.77
CA MET A 132 -2.24 9.71 0.20
C MET A 132 -2.35 10.37 1.58
N ALA A 133 -2.55 11.69 1.64
CA ALA A 133 -2.78 12.40 2.89
C ALA A 133 -4.07 11.92 3.57
N TYR A 134 -5.14 11.72 2.80
CA TYR A 134 -6.39 11.16 3.29
C TYR A 134 -6.19 9.75 3.87
N ALA A 135 -5.58 8.83 3.11
CA ALA A 135 -5.28 7.47 3.57
C ALA A 135 -4.47 7.45 4.87
N LEU A 136 -3.41 8.28 4.93
CA LEU A 136 -2.58 8.40 6.13
C LEU A 136 -3.38 8.96 7.31
N SER A 137 -4.24 9.96 7.09
CA SER A 137 -5.08 10.53 8.16
C SER A 137 -6.00 9.48 8.78
N LYS A 138 -6.58 8.60 7.96
CA LYS A 138 -7.46 7.50 8.40
C LYS A 138 -6.69 6.43 9.17
N TYR A 139 -5.50 6.07 8.68
CA TYR A 139 -4.60 5.18 9.41
C TYR A 139 -4.24 5.73 10.80
N LEU A 140 -3.85 7.00 10.90
CA LEU A 140 -3.49 7.62 12.17
C LEU A 140 -4.68 7.68 13.15
N GLN A 141 -5.88 8.00 12.65
CA GLN A 141 -7.10 7.97 13.47
C GLN A 141 -7.38 6.57 14.02
N ARG A 142 -7.12 5.51 13.24
CA ARG A 142 -7.29 4.12 13.69
C ARG A 142 -6.29 3.76 14.79
N GLN A 143 -5.03 4.17 14.67
CA GLN A 143 -3.99 3.91 15.69
C GLN A 143 -4.28 4.59 17.03
N GLN A 144 -4.99 5.72 17.03
CA GLN A 144 -5.39 6.43 18.24
C GLN A 144 -6.60 5.81 18.95
N LYS A 145 -7.32 4.88 18.30
CA LYS A 145 -8.45 4.14 18.87
C LYS A 145 -8.23 2.63 18.78
N PRO A 146 -7.24 2.06 19.51
CA PRO A 146 -7.04 0.62 19.55
C PRO A 146 -8.14 -0.03 20.41
N GLY A 147 -9.34 -0.24 19.87
CA GLY A 147 -10.45 -0.81 20.65
C GLY A 147 -11.86 -0.80 20.05
N SER A 148 -12.04 -0.65 18.74
CA SER A 148 -13.38 -0.74 18.12
C SER A 148 -13.46 -1.94 17.16
N ILE A 149 -13.15 -3.13 17.65
CA ILE A 149 -13.64 -4.38 17.06
C ILE A 149 -14.97 -4.68 17.78
N GLU A 150 -15.96 -3.80 17.62
CA GLU A 150 -17.33 -4.12 18.02
C GLU A 150 -18.03 -4.74 16.82
N ASN A 151 -18.25 -6.06 16.93
CA ASN A 151 -19.36 -6.84 16.39
C ASN A 151 -20.04 -6.24 15.15
N ARG A 152 -19.54 -6.62 13.97
CA ARG A 152 -20.34 -6.67 12.75
C ARG A 152 -20.15 -8.02 12.07
N PHE A 153 -20.74 -9.03 12.70
CA PHE A 153 -21.29 -10.21 12.03
C PHE A 153 -22.78 -10.26 12.37
#